data_AF-A0A927MTQ1-F1
#
_entry.id   AF-A0A927MTQ1-F1
#
_cell.length_a   1.000
_cell.length_b   1.000
_cell.length_c   1.000
_cell.angle_alpha   90.00
_cell.angle_beta   90.00
_cell.angle_gamma   90.00
#
_symmetry.space_group_name_H-M   'P 1'
#
loop_
_entity.id
_entity.type
_entity.pdbx_description
1 polymer ?
#
loop_
_entity_poly.entity_id
_entity_poly.type
_entity_poly.pdbx_seq_one_letter_code
_entity_poly.pdbx_strand_id
1 'polypeptide(L)'
;MSERLSGRLSAPCVRRAFLDELDVRPDPFQFHAMDGLDDGRSVLVMAPTGAGKTFVADYAVARSLAAGTTAVYTTPLKALSNQKYRDLSTRLGQDRVGLITGDRTVNPGAAVLVVTTEVLRAMLYELRGTPNERETAASSEGRPAAGAPALARLGVVVLDEFHYLQDAERGAVWEEVVINTPADVPLVCLSATIPDVTLVHDWLTQVHGATELVVADQRPVKLNHLYAVGNLRRAAPMLLPVCIDGRLNTAAELLDGTRRDARGEGLRARDRDRPVPPSRPDLIEHLRVNDLVPAIWFVLSRSGCDQAVADCLADGVQLTTEGNGYGSGPWSANRWPPCREGNSARSTPPAGRTRWSPASRPTTAGWHRSSARLSRRRSPKDS
;
A
#
# COMPACT_ATOMS: atom_id res chain seq x y z
N MET A 1 24.81 17.66 -39.42
CA MET A 1 23.41 17.23 -39.21
C MET A 1 23.37 16.43 -37.90
N SER A 2 23.67 17.04 -36.76
CA SER A 2 22.82 17.92 -35.91
C SER A 2 21.80 17.16 -35.06
N GLU A 3 22.29 16.22 -34.25
CA GLU A 3 21.50 15.50 -33.23
C GLU A 3 22.21 15.52 -31.85
N ARG A 4 22.98 16.57 -31.55
CA ARG A 4 23.72 16.74 -30.28
C ARG A 4 23.56 18.14 -29.66
N LEU A 5 22.33 18.65 -29.54
CA LEU A 5 22.09 19.96 -28.91
C LEU A 5 20.96 20.03 -27.87
N SER A 6 20.46 18.91 -27.37
CA SER A 6 19.82 18.89 -26.05
C SER A 6 20.13 17.56 -25.39
N GLY A 7 20.72 17.54 -24.19
CA GLY A 7 21.05 16.31 -23.46
C GLY A 7 19.83 15.53 -22.95
N ARG A 8 18.71 15.55 -23.67
CA ARG A 8 17.46 14.88 -23.33
C ARG A 8 17.39 13.53 -24.03
N LEU A 9 17.11 12.49 -23.25
CA LEU A 9 16.88 11.15 -23.77
C LEU A 9 15.47 11.06 -24.37
N SER A 10 15.32 10.33 -25.48
CA SER A 10 13.99 9.96 -25.99
C SER A 10 13.30 8.98 -25.03
N ALA A 11 11.97 8.89 -25.08
CA ALA A 11 11.21 8.00 -24.20
C ALA A 11 11.69 6.53 -24.24
N PRO A 12 11.97 5.91 -25.40
CA PRO A 12 12.53 4.56 -25.46
C PRO A 12 13.89 4.43 -24.76
N CYS A 13 14.74 5.46 -24.83
CA CYS A 13 16.04 5.47 -24.15
C CYS A 13 15.88 5.58 -22.63
N VAL A 14 14.94 6.39 -22.15
CA VAL A 14 14.63 6.49 -20.71
C VAL A 14 14.09 5.17 -20.19
N ARG A 15 13.14 4.56 -20.91
CA ARG A 15 12.59 3.24 -20.53
C ARG A 15 13.67 2.20 -20.40
N ARG A 16 14.54 2.09 -21.40
CA ARG A 16 15.63 1.12 -21.37
C ARG A 16 16.57 1.37 -20.19
N ALA A 17 17.01 2.61 -19.97
CA ALA A 17 17.89 2.93 -18.85
C ALA A 17 17.23 2.61 -17.50
N PHE A 18 15.94 2.95 -17.34
CA PHE A 18 15.18 2.64 -16.15
C PHE A 18 15.06 1.13 -15.90
N LEU A 19 14.77 0.34 -16.94
CA LEU A 19 14.68 -1.12 -16.86
C LEU A 19 16.04 -1.78 -16.60
N ASP A 20 17.12 -1.23 -17.13
CA ASP A 20 18.49 -1.75 -16.92
C ASP A 20 18.99 -1.54 -15.48
N GLU A 21 18.44 -0.57 -14.74
CA GLU A 21 18.74 -0.33 -13.32
C GLU A 21 17.99 -1.30 -12.37
N LEU A 22 17.06 -2.10 -12.89
CA LEU A 22 16.17 -2.94 -12.09
C LEU A 22 16.58 -4.41 -12.11
N ASP A 23 16.68 -5.01 -10.92
CA ASP A 23 16.91 -6.46 -10.74
C ASP A 23 15.66 -7.32 -10.98
N VAL A 24 14.50 -6.71 -11.26
CA VAL A 24 13.21 -7.39 -11.36
C VAL A 24 12.55 -7.08 -12.69
N ARG A 25 12.04 -8.12 -13.37
CA ARG A 25 11.27 -7.95 -14.61
C ARG A 25 9.88 -7.37 -14.29
N PRO A 26 9.45 -6.33 -15.01
CA PRO A 26 8.09 -5.81 -14.86
C PRO A 26 7.04 -6.80 -15.33
N ASP A 27 5.87 -6.74 -14.72
CA ASP A 27 4.68 -7.48 -15.12
C ASP A 27 4.05 -6.87 -16.39
N PRO A 28 3.26 -7.63 -17.16
CA PRO A 28 2.64 -7.15 -18.41
C PRO A 28 1.83 -5.85 -18.24
N PHE A 29 1.07 -5.72 -17.14
CA PHE A 29 0.28 -4.52 -16.88
C PHE A 29 1.16 -3.28 -16.63
N GLN A 30 2.36 -3.47 -16.08
CA GLN A 30 3.31 -2.37 -15.86
C GLN A 30 3.85 -1.89 -17.21
N PHE A 31 4.16 -2.79 -18.15
CA PHE A 31 4.54 -2.42 -19.52
C PHE A 31 3.44 -1.66 -20.25
N HIS A 32 2.21 -2.12 -20.16
CA HIS A 32 1.05 -1.44 -20.75
C HIS A 32 0.90 -0.01 -20.19
N ALA A 33 1.05 0.18 -18.87
CA ALA A 33 1.05 1.52 -18.29
C ALA A 33 2.23 2.38 -18.78
N MET A 34 3.42 1.80 -18.96
CA MET A 34 4.57 2.53 -19.53
C MET A 34 4.30 2.96 -20.98
N ASP A 35 3.60 2.14 -21.78
CA ASP A 35 3.24 2.46 -23.17
C ASP A 35 2.33 3.70 -23.23
N GLY A 36 1.28 3.72 -22.41
CA GLY A 36 0.42 4.90 -22.28
C GLY A 36 1.21 6.15 -21.92
N LEU A 37 2.12 6.05 -20.95
CA LEU A 37 2.97 7.15 -20.54
C LEU A 37 3.89 7.63 -21.67
N ASP A 38 4.52 6.73 -22.40
CA ASP A 38 5.43 7.07 -23.50
C ASP A 38 4.74 7.77 -24.66
N ASP A 39 3.46 7.46 -24.88
CA ASP A 39 2.60 8.18 -25.82
C ASP A 39 2.12 9.55 -25.29
N GLY A 40 2.54 9.94 -24.08
CA GLY A 40 2.16 11.20 -23.42
C GLY A 40 0.76 11.17 -22.81
N ARG A 41 0.14 9.99 -22.70
CA ARG A 41 -1.20 9.83 -22.13
C ARG A 41 -1.13 9.72 -20.61
N SER A 42 -2.22 10.12 -19.94
CA SER A 42 -2.41 9.80 -18.52
C SER A 42 -2.67 8.30 -18.37
N VAL A 43 -2.47 7.73 -17.18
CA VAL A 43 -2.73 6.31 -16.91
C VAL A 43 -3.52 6.12 -15.63
N LEU A 44 -4.54 5.27 -15.68
CA LEU A 44 -5.26 4.77 -14.51
C LEU A 44 -4.93 3.29 -14.31
N VAL A 45 -4.17 2.99 -13.26
CA VAL A 45 -3.73 1.64 -12.92
C VAL A 45 -4.55 1.12 -11.74
N MET A 46 -5.42 0.14 -12.01
CA MET A 46 -6.20 -0.57 -11.01
C MET A 46 -5.57 -1.94 -10.75
N ALA A 47 -4.93 -2.11 -9.59
CA ALA A 47 -4.35 -3.40 -9.20
C ALA A 47 -4.32 -3.60 -7.69
N PRO A 48 -4.38 -4.84 -7.15
CA PRO A 48 -4.28 -5.11 -5.73
C PRO A 48 -3.02 -4.49 -5.08
N THR A 49 -3.11 -4.13 -3.80
CA THR A 49 -1.91 -3.76 -3.02
C THR A 49 -0.93 -4.93 -3.00
N GLY A 50 0.35 -4.63 -3.23
CA GLY A 50 1.40 -5.64 -3.39
C GLY A 50 1.61 -6.11 -4.84
N ALA A 51 0.79 -5.70 -5.81
CA ALA A 51 1.00 -6.01 -7.24
C ALA A 51 2.11 -5.17 -7.90
N GLY A 52 2.75 -4.25 -7.18
CA GLY A 52 3.86 -3.45 -7.73
C GLY A 52 3.46 -2.19 -8.51
N LYS A 53 2.28 -1.61 -8.26
CA LYS A 53 1.83 -0.35 -8.89
C LYS A 53 2.84 0.80 -8.82
N THR A 54 3.58 0.89 -7.71
CA THR A 54 4.60 1.91 -7.48
C THR A 54 5.66 1.94 -8.58
N PHE A 55 5.91 0.81 -9.24
CA PHE A 55 6.81 0.72 -10.39
C PHE A 55 6.44 1.69 -11.52
N VAL A 56 5.15 1.84 -11.82
CA VAL A 56 4.66 2.73 -12.87
C VAL A 56 4.94 4.20 -12.51
N ALA A 57 4.73 4.56 -11.25
CA ALA A 57 5.06 5.89 -10.76
C ALA A 57 6.56 6.17 -10.79
N ASP A 58 7.37 5.17 -10.43
CA ASP A 58 8.83 5.29 -10.46
C ASP A 58 9.33 5.56 -11.88
N TYR A 59 8.75 4.89 -12.87
CA TYR A 59 9.03 5.14 -14.27
C TYR A 59 8.63 6.57 -14.69
N ALA A 60 7.44 7.01 -14.29
CA ALA A 60 6.97 8.36 -14.58
C ALA A 60 7.88 9.46 -13.99
N VAL A 61 8.35 9.25 -12.77
CA VAL A 61 9.35 10.12 -12.12
C VAL A 61 10.67 10.12 -12.92
N ALA A 62 11.15 8.95 -13.35
CA ALA A 62 12.37 8.85 -14.15
C ALA A 62 12.26 9.61 -15.48
N ARG A 63 11.11 9.53 -16.16
CA ARG A 63 10.82 10.30 -17.39
C ARG A 63 10.85 11.81 -17.15
N SER A 64 10.22 12.27 -16.08
CA SER A 64 10.21 13.69 -15.74
C SER A 64 11.62 14.22 -15.43
N LEU A 65 12.40 13.46 -14.67
CA LEU A 65 13.80 13.79 -14.40
C LEU A 65 14.64 13.85 -15.68
N ALA A 66 14.49 12.89 -16.60
CA ALA A 66 15.20 12.88 -17.88
C ALA A 66 14.79 14.04 -18.80
N ALA A 67 13.54 14.51 -18.71
CA ALA A 67 13.05 15.69 -19.42
C ALA A 67 13.49 17.02 -18.77
N GLY A 68 13.99 16.98 -17.54
CA GLY A 68 14.33 18.17 -16.74
C GLY A 68 13.10 18.91 -16.21
N THR A 69 11.96 18.21 -16.11
CA THR A 69 10.72 18.70 -15.52
C THR A 69 10.60 18.24 -14.07
N THR A 70 9.58 18.73 -13.37
CA THR A 70 9.27 18.37 -11.99
C THR A 70 8.24 17.26 -11.95
N ALA A 71 8.51 16.22 -11.17
CA ALA A 71 7.54 15.19 -10.83
C ALA A 71 6.93 15.49 -9.45
N VAL A 72 5.59 15.53 -9.38
CA VAL A 72 4.89 15.60 -8.11
C VAL A 72 4.31 14.23 -7.78
N TYR A 73 4.59 13.75 -6.56
CA TYR A 73 4.06 12.52 -6.02
C TYR A 73 3.13 12.85 -4.85
N THR A 74 1.83 12.65 -5.02
CA THR A 74 0.86 12.88 -3.95
C THR A 74 0.42 11.59 -3.27
N THR A 75 0.09 11.72 -1.99
CA THR A 75 -0.47 10.65 -1.16
C THR A 75 -1.58 11.22 -0.27
N PRO A 76 -2.61 10.44 0.11
CA PRO A 76 -3.73 10.93 0.92
C PRO A 76 -3.34 11.30 2.35
N LEU A 77 -2.29 10.68 2.90
CA LEU A 77 -1.96 10.75 4.32
C LEU A 77 -0.52 11.21 4.53
N LYS A 78 -0.32 12.10 5.50
CA LYS A 78 1.00 12.60 5.91
C LYS A 78 2.01 11.47 6.21
N ALA A 79 1.54 10.39 6.85
CA ALA A 79 2.40 9.25 7.18
C ALA A 79 2.93 8.57 5.90
N LEU A 80 2.06 8.38 4.90
CA LEU A 80 2.42 7.84 3.60
C LEU A 80 3.35 8.80 2.84
N SER A 81 3.11 10.12 2.90
CA SER A 81 4.00 11.12 2.31
C SER A 81 5.41 11.04 2.91
N ASN A 82 5.52 10.95 4.23
CA ASN A 82 6.82 10.83 4.92
C ASN A 82 7.53 9.52 4.58
N GLN A 83 6.79 8.41 4.46
CA GLN A 83 7.34 7.14 4.00
C GLN A 83 7.87 7.27 2.56
N LYS A 84 7.05 7.77 1.64
CA LYS A 84 7.42 7.90 0.23
C LYS A 84 8.59 8.86 0.03
N TYR A 85 8.65 9.95 0.77
CA TYR A 85 9.80 10.86 0.80
C TYR A 85 11.09 10.12 1.17
N ARG A 86 11.07 9.28 2.21
CA ARG A 86 12.26 8.50 2.61
C ARG A 86 12.65 7.49 1.54
N ASP A 87 11.69 6.79 0.96
CA ASP A 87 11.93 5.77 -0.06
C ASP A 87 12.54 6.40 -1.32
N LEU A 88 11.93 7.48 -1.82
CA LEU A 88 12.42 8.24 -2.98
C LEU A 88 13.76 8.90 -2.70
N SER A 89 13.97 9.48 -1.50
CA SER A 89 15.26 10.08 -1.12
C SER A 89 16.38 9.06 -1.06
N THR A 90 16.07 7.82 -0.61
CA THR A 90 17.05 6.73 -0.56
C THR A 90 17.47 6.31 -1.96
N ARG A 91 16.50 6.24 -2.90
CA ARG A 91 16.76 5.81 -4.27
C ARG A 91 17.37 6.90 -5.15
N LEU A 92 16.86 8.12 -5.06
CA LEU A 92 17.22 9.23 -5.95
C LEU A 92 18.25 10.18 -5.31
N GLY A 93 18.53 10.07 -4.02
CA GLY A 93 19.37 11.01 -3.28
C GLY A 93 18.56 12.18 -2.73
N GLN A 94 18.97 12.67 -1.56
CA GLN A 94 18.24 13.67 -0.77
C GLN A 94 18.09 15.01 -1.49
N ASP A 95 19.06 15.37 -2.33
CA ASP A 95 19.11 16.68 -3.00
C ASP A 95 18.05 16.80 -4.10
N ARG A 96 17.59 15.67 -4.64
CA ARG A 96 16.62 15.61 -5.74
C ARG A 96 15.17 15.47 -5.28
N VAL A 97 14.93 15.26 -3.98
CA VAL A 97 13.61 14.97 -3.43
C VAL A 97 13.24 15.99 -2.35
N GLY A 98 12.03 16.53 -2.45
CA GLY A 98 11.43 17.41 -1.46
C GLY A 98 10.17 16.79 -0.84
N LEU A 99 9.76 17.36 0.28
CA LEU A 99 8.53 17.02 0.99
C LEU A 99 7.78 18.30 1.33
N ILE A 100 6.50 18.39 0.98
CA ILE A 100 5.64 19.49 1.40
C ILE A 100 4.33 18.91 1.94
N THR A 101 4.20 18.93 3.26
CA THR A 101 2.98 18.61 3.99
C THR A 101 2.49 19.88 4.70
N GLY A 102 1.24 19.91 5.16
CA GLY A 102 0.68 21.09 5.83
C GLY A 102 1.42 21.57 7.09
N ASP A 103 2.34 20.76 7.62
CA ASP A 103 3.15 21.03 8.82
C ASP A 103 4.67 20.99 8.57
N ARG A 104 5.13 20.54 7.40
CA ARG A 104 6.56 20.34 7.14
C ARG A 104 6.90 20.58 5.69
N THR A 105 7.91 21.43 5.47
CA THR A 105 8.47 21.73 4.16
C THR A 105 9.96 21.41 4.15
N VAL A 106 10.40 20.60 3.19
CA VAL A 106 11.79 20.20 2.98
C VAL A 106 12.08 20.28 1.49
N ASN A 107 13.16 20.97 1.12
CA ASN A 107 13.64 21.09 -0.26
C ASN A 107 12.52 21.36 -1.30
N PRO A 108 11.76 22.47 -1.18
CA PRO A 108 10.60 22.72 -2.04
C PRO A 108 10.95 22.99 -3.51
N GLY A 109 12.22 23.23 -3.82
CA GLY A 109 12.73 23.40 -5.19
C GLY A 109 13.23 22.10 -5.84
N ALA A 110 13.07 20.96 -5.18
CA ALA A 110 13.49 19.67 -5.68
C ALA A 110 12.79 19.29 -7.00
N ALA A 111 13.47 18.49 -7.82
CA ALA A 111 12.91 17.98 -9.08
C ALA A 111 11.82 16.91 -8.85
N VAL A 112 11.82 16.26 -7.69
CA VAL A 112 10.74 15.36 -7.25
C VAL A 112 10.16 15.89 -5.96
N LEU A 113 8.86 16.19 -5.94
CA LEU A 113 8.18 16.66 -4.74
C LEU A 113 7.19 15.63 -4.25
N VAL A 114 7.33 15.20 -3.00
CA VAL A 114 6.31 14.43 -2.31
C VAL A 114 5.41 15.38 -1.54
N VAL A 115 4.10 15.30 -1.77
CA VAL A 115 3.12 16.22 -1.19
C VAL A 115 1.89 15.48 -0.67
N THR A 116 1.10 16.12 0.20
CA THR A 116 -0.28 15.65 0.44
C THR A 116 -1.22 16.23 -0.61
N THR A 117 -2.35 15.57 -0.83
CA THR A 117 -3.32 15.98 -1.86
C THR A 117 -3.85 17.40 -1.64
N GLU A 118 -4.05 17.83 -0.40
CA GLU A 118 -4.52 19.18 -0.07
C GLU A 118 -3.48 20.25 -0.36
N VAL A 119 -2.20 19.94 -0.13
CA VAL A 119 -1.08 20.84 -0.44
C VAL A 119 -0.94 20.97 -1.95
N LEU A 120 -1.03 19.87 -2.70
CA LEU A 120 -1.02 19.91 -4.16
C LEU A 120 -2.17 20.74 -4.72
N ARG A 121 -3.38 20.57 -4.18
CA ARG A 121 -4.52 21.40 -4.58
C ARG A 121 -4.22 22.90 -4.39
N ALA A 122 -3.74 23.30 -3.20
CA ALA A 122 -3.43 24.69 -2.91
C ALA A 122 -2.39 25.26 -3.90
N MET A 123 -1.34 24.48 -4.16
CA MET A 123 -0.32 24.75 -5.16
C MET A 123 -0.89 24.94 -6.57
N LEU A 124 -1.83 24.10 -6.99
CA LEU A 124 -2.48 24.20 -8.31
C LEU A 124 -3.38 25.43 -8.42
N TYR A 125 -4.02 25.86 -7.32
CA TYR A 125 -4.78 27.12 -7.30
C TYR A 125 -3.88 28.34 -7.43
N GLU A 126 -2.71 28.34 -6.79
CA GLU A 126 -1.73 29.43 -6.93
C GLU A 126 -1.24 29.57 -8.37
N LEU A 127 -1.00 28.46 -9.08
CA LEU A 127 -0.67 28.48 -10.52
C LEU A 127 -1.78 29.08 -11.40
N ARG A 128 -3.03 29.10 -10.90
CA ARG A 128 -4.19 29.58 -11.65
C ARG A 128 -4.46 31.09 -11.49
N GLY A 129 -3.96 31.76 -10.46
CA GLY A 129 -4.05 33.24 -10.31
C GLY A 129 -2.85 33.98 -10.94
N THR A 130 -2.84 35.30 -11.17
CA THR A 130 -3.90 36.21 -11.69
C THR A 130 -3.65 36.50 -13.20
N PRO A 131 -4.65 36.97 -13.98
CA PRO A 131 -4.48 37.29 -15.41
C PRO A 131 -3.34 38.28 -15.70
N ASN A 132 -3.10 39.23 -14.79
CA ASN A 132 -2.09 40.28 -14.95
C ASN A 132 -0.63 39.78 -14.81
N GLU A 133 -0.39 38.62 -14.19
CA GLU A 133 0.96 38.07 -13.98
C GLU A 133 1.38 37.12 -15.11
N ARG A 134 0.40 36.56 -15.85
CA ARG A 134 0.66 35.66 -16.97
C ARG A 134 1.21 36.38 -18.20
N GLU A 135 0.80 37.63 -18.46
CA GLU A 135 1.34 38.43 -19.57
C GLU A 135 2.81 38.84 -19.35
N THR A 136 3.25 38.97 -18.09
CA THR A 136 4.65 39.28 -17.77
C THR A 136 5.56 38.04 -17.82
N ALA A 137 5.01 36.84 -17.65
CA ALA A 137 5.75 35.58 -17.75
C ALA A 137 5.73 34.95 -19.15
N ALA A 138 4.69 35.21 -19.96
CA ALA A 138 4.54 34.66 -21.31
C ALA A 138 5.35 35.42 -22.39
N SER A 139 5.97 36.55 -22.04
CA SER A 139 6.79 37.37 -22.95
C SER A 139 8.25 36.93 -23.07
N SER A 140 8.65 35.84 -22.41
CA SER A 140 9.93 35.17 -22.69
C SER A 140 9.70 33.81 -23.32
N GLU A 141 9.97 33.68 -24.63
CA GLU A 141 10.34 32.42 -25.26
C GLU A 141 11.65 31.93 -24.62
N GLY A 142 11.54 31.36 -23.42
CA GLY A 142 12.68 31.11 -22.57
C GLY A 142 12.29 30.23 -21.40
N ARG A 143 12.89 29.04 -21.37
CA ARG A 143 12.89 28.08 -20.25
C ARG A 143 12.82 28.79 -18.89
N PRO A 144 11.95 28.37 -17.95
CA PRO A 144 11.90 28.94 -16.60
C PRO A 144 13.30 28.95 -15.96
N ALA A 145 13.67 30.06 -15.33
CA ALA A 145 14.96 30.22 -14.68
C ALA A 145 15.23 29.09 -13.66
N ALA A 146 16.50 28.72 -13.48
CA ALA A 146 16.91 27.83 -12.40
C ALA A 146 16.52 28.48 -11.07
N GLY A 147 15.48 27.97 -10.41
CA GLY A 147 14.87 28.56 -9.20
C GLY A 147 13.39 28.94 -9.33
N ALA A 148 12.77 28.78 -10.51
CA ALA A 148 11.31 28.92 -10.65
C ALA A 148 10.57 27.94 -9.70
N PRO A 149 9.38 28.32 -9.18
CA PRO A 149 8.58 27.45 -8.33
C PRO A 149 8.47 26.06 -8.95
N ALA A 150 8.60 24.99 -8.17
CA ALA A 150 8.73 23.63 -8.70
C ALA A 150 7.61 23.25 -9.69
N LEU A 151 6.41 23.82 -9.53
CA LEU A 151 5.27 23.60 -10.42
C LEU A 151 5.34 24.35 -11.76
N ALA A 152 6.18 25.37 -11.91
CA ALA A 152 6.37 26.08 -13.18
C ALA A 152 6.99 25.19 -14.27
N ARG A 153 7.55 24.04 -13.88
CA ARG A 153 8.06 22.99 -14.78
C ARG A 153 7.38 21.65 -14.53
N LEU A 154 6.13 21.65 -14.05
CA LEU A 154 5.39 20.42 -13.76
C LEU A 154 5.33 19.53 -15.00
N GLY A 155 5.82 18.31 -14.89
CA GLY A 155 5.88 17.36 -16.01
C GLY A 155 5.09 16.08 -15.78
N VAL A 156 4.74 15.76 -14.54
CA VAL A 156 3.86 14.63 -14.20
C VAL A 156 3.31 14.79 -12.78
N VAL A 157 2.09 14.32 -12.57
CA VAL A 157 1.49 14.17 -11.24
C VAL A 157 1.15 12.70 -11.00
N VAL A 158 1.75 12.11 -9.96
CA VAL A 158 1.40 10.77 -9.48
C VAL A 158 0.38 10.88 -8.36
N LEU A 159 -0.79 10.28 -8.57
CA LEU A 159 -1.91 10.20 -7.66
C LEU A 159 -1.96 8.79 -7.02
N ASP A 160 -1.27 8.61 -5.89
CA ASP A 160 -1.21 7.31 -5.19
C ASP A 160 -2.41 7.10 -4.27
N GLU A 161 -2.90 5.86 -4.16
CA GLU A 161 -4.14 5.52 -3.46
C GLU A 161 -5.36 6.28 -4.01
N PHE A 162 -5.48 6.37 -5.34
CA PHE A 162 -6.52 7.12 -6.04
C PHE A 162 -7.96 6.68 -5.70
N HIS A 163 -8.16 5.50 -5.13
CA HIS A 163 -9.46 5.06 -4.62
C HIS A 163 -10.01 5.94 -3.47
N TYR A 164 -9.17 6.77 -2.84
CA TYR A 164 -9.63 7.81 -1.91
C TYR A 164 -10.49 8.90 -2.58
N LEU A 165 -10.63 8.88 -3.91
CA LEU A 165 -11.65 9.64 -4.63
C LEU A 165 -13.07 9.36 -4.09
N GLN A 166 -13.32 8.14 -3.58
CA GLN A 166 -14.62 7.73 -3.01
C GLN A 166 -14.82 8.17 -1.55
N ASP A 167 -13.83 8.81 -0.94
CA ASP A 167 -13.92 9.29 0.43
C ASP A 167 -14.92 10.45 0.54
N ALA A 168 -15.88 10.34 1.46
CA ALA A 168 -16.97 11.30 1.59
C ALA A 168 -16.51 12.71 2.01
N GLU A 169 -15.40 12.83 2.74
CA GLU A 169 -14.89 14.12 3.22
C GLU A 169 -13.78 14.67 2.33
N ARG A 170 -12.94 13.77 1.79
CA ARG A 170 -11.69 14.12 1.11
C ARG A 170 -11.73 13.88 -0.41
N GLY A 171 -12.75 13.20 -0.93
CA GLY A 171 -12.90 12.88 -2.35
C GLY A 171 -12.90 14.12 -3.24
N ALA A 172 -13.59 15.18 -2.84
CA ALA A 172 -13.63 16.45 -3.57
C ALA A 172 -12.23 17.06 -3.81
N VAL A 173 -11.29 16.90 -2.87
CA VAL A 173 -9.92 17.39 -3.04
C VAL A 173 -9.21 16.65 -4.19
N TRP A 174 -9.47 15.36 -4.37
CA TRP A 174 -8.93 14.58 -5.49
C TRP A 174 -9.51 15.04 -6.82
N GLU A 175 -10.82 15.26 -6.88
CA GLU A 175 -11.49 15.81 -8.07
C GLU A 175 -10.90 17.16 -8.46
N GLU A 176 -10.74 18.06 -7.49
CA GLU A 176 -10.15 19.37 -7.69
C GLU A 176 -8.70 19.27 -8.20
N VAL A 177 -7.88 18.36 -7.67
CA VAL A 177 -6.51 18.15 -8.19
C VAL A 177 -6.52 17.69 -9.64
N VAL A 178 -7.38 16.73 -10.00
CA VAL A 178 -7.51 16.25 -11.39
C VAL A 178 -7.91 17.41 -12.30
N ILE A 179 -9.00 18.11 -11.99
CA ILE A 179 -9.55 19.20 -12.82
C ILE A 179 -8.57 20.38 -12.95
N ASN A 180 -7.82 20.68 -11.88
CA ASN A 180 -6.95 21.84 -11.86
C ASN A 180 -5.56 21.59 -12.45
N THR A 181 -5.14 20.33 -12.56
CA THR A 181 -3.88 19.98 -13.23
C THR A 181 -3.94 20.41 -14.71
N PRO A 182 -2.89 21.05 -15.26
CA PRO A 182 -2.87 21.41 -16.68
C PRO A 182 -3.05 20.18 -17.59
N ALA A 183 -3.85 20.29 -18.65
CA ALA A 183 -4.22 19.16 -19.52
C ALA A 183 -3.02 18.53 -20.27
N ASP A 184 -1.93 19.27 -20.43
CA ASP A 184 -0.67 18.81 -21.03
C ASP A 184 0.23 18.06 -20.03
N VAL A 185 -0.11 18.05 -18.74
CA VAL A 185 0.60 17.30 -17.70
C VAL A 185 -0.06 15.94 -17.50
N PRO A 186 0.64 14.82 -17.77
CA PRO A 186 0.07 13.48 -17.57
C PRO A 186 -0.17 13.19 -16.08
N LEU A 187 -1.28 12.50 -15.82
CA LEU A 187 -1.61 11.94 -14.51
C LEU A 187 -1.24 10.45 -14.45
N VAL A 188 -0.68 10.01 -13.32
CA VAL A 188 -0.47 8.59 -13.00
C VAL A 188 -1.35 8.24 -11.80
N CYS A 189 -2.55 7.74 -12.06
CA CYS A 189 -3.53 7.37 -11.05
C CYS A 189 -3.29 5.92 -10.61
N LEU A 190 -2.75 5.70 -9.42
CA LEU A 190 -2.52 4.37 -8.87
C LEU A 190 -3.62 4.03 -7.87
N SER A 191 -4.42 3.01 -8.18
CA SER A 191 -5.55 2.62 -7.35
C SER A 191 -5.50 1.15 -6.94
N ALA A 192 -6.16 0.84 -5.82
CA ALA A 192 -6.50 -0.53 -5.46
C ALA A 192 -7.67 -0.98 -6.36
N THR A 193 -8.62 -1.75 -5.84
CA THR A 193 -9.82 -2.14 -6.58
C THR A 193 -10.89 -1.05 -6.48
N ILE A 194 -11.32 -0.51 -7.62
CA ILE A 194 -12.47 0.39 -7.73
C ILE A 194 -13.66 -0.44 -8.26
N PRO A 195 -14.86 -0.38 -7.64
CA PRO A 195 -16.02 -1.17 -8.08
C PRO A 195 -16.44 -0.91 -9.53
N ASP A 196 -16.48 0.36 -9.95
CA ASP A 196 -16.77 0.75 -11.34
C ASP A 196 -15.60 1.59 -11.88
N VAL A 197 -14.61 0.90 -12.43
CA VAL A 197 -13.40 1.53 -12.97
C VAL A 197 -13.66 2.24 -14.29
N THR A 198 -14.64 1.79 -15.07
CA THR A 198 -15.00 2.38 -16.36
C THR A 198 -15.58 3.77 -16.16
N LEU A 199 -16.49 3.94 -15.20
CA LEU A 199 -17.04 5.25 -14.85
C LEU A 199 -15.94 6.26 -14.49
N VAL A 200 -14.96 5.84 -13.68
CA VAL A 200 -13.85 6.69 -13.26
C VAL A 200 -12.91 7.01 -14.43
N HIS A 201 -12.66 6.03 -15.30
CA HIS A 201 -11.84 6.21 -16.51
C HIS A 201 -12.49 7.17 -17.51
N ASP A 202 -13.78 7.04 -17.76
CA ASP A 202 -14.54 7.92 -18.65
C ASP A 202 -14.53 9.36 -18.13
N TRP A 203 -14.78 9.53 -16.82
CA TRP A 203 -14.70 10.85 -16.18
C TRP A 203 -13.30 11.46 -16.30
N LEU A 204 -12.23 10.73 -15.95
CA LEU A 204 -10.85 11.20 -16.11
C LEU A 204 -10.55 11.63 -17.55
N THR A 205 -10.99 10.82 -18.51
CA THR A 205 -10.78 11.09 -19.93
C THR A 205 -11.51 12.35 -20.37
N GLN A 206 -12.72 12.58 -19.85
CA GLN A 206 -13.53 13.76 -20.15
C GLN A 206 -12.96 15.03 -19.53
N VAL A 207 -12.53 15.01 -18.27
CA VAL A 207 -12.14 16.23 -17.54
C VAL A 207 -10.68 16.62 -17.71
N HIS A 208 -9.78 15.66 -17.96
CA HIS A 208 -8.34 15.90 -18.05
C HIS A 208 -7.78 15.62 -19.44
N GLY A 209 -8.25 14.56 -20.10
CA GLY A 209 -7.82 14.17 -21.44
C GLY A 209 -7.47 12.69 -21.56
N ALA A 210 -6.94 12.29 -22.72
CA ALA A 210 -6.68 10.88 -23.06
C ALA A 210 -5.97 10.12 -21.93
N THR A 211 -6.66 9.10 -21.40
CA THR A 211 -6.19 8.28 -20.28
C THR A 211 -6.20 6.82 -20.68
N GLU A 212 -5.11 6.10 -20.45
CA GLU A 212 -5.02 4.65 -20.63
C GLU A 212 -5.53 3.94 -19.37
N LEU A 213 -6.46 2.99 -19.54
CA LEU A 213 -6.97 2.16 -18.44
C LEU A 213 -6.19 0.85 -18.37
N VAL A 214 -5.54 0.61 -17.24
CA VAL A 214 -4.74 -0.59 -16.97
C VAL A 214 -5.32 -1.33 -15.77
N VAL A 215 -5.85 -2.52 -16.00
CA VAL A 215 -6.47 -3.35 -14.96
C VAL A 215 -5.68 -4.64 -14.78
N ALA A 216 -5.29 -4.93 -13.54
CA ALA A 216 -4.68 -6.20 -13.16
C ALA A 216 -5.38 -6.76 -11.93
N ASP A 217 -5.89 -7.99 -12.02
CA ASP A 217 -6.62 -8.69 -10.96
C ASP A 217 -5.76 -9.68 -10.18
N GLN A 218 -4.63 -10.09 -10.76
CA GLN A 218 -3.75 -11.10 -10.17
C GLN A 218 -3.03 -10.56 -8.93
N ARG A 219 -3.28 -11.21 -7.78
CA ARG A 219 -2.55 -10.96 -6.54
C ARG A 219 -1.32 -11.88 -6.46
N PRO A 220 -0.09 -11.35 -6.30
CA PRO A 220 1.12 -12.19 -6.22
C PRO A 220 1.10 -13.19 -5.04
N VAL A 221 0.49 -12.79 -3.93
CA VAL A 221 0.33 -13.63 -2.74
C VAL A 221 -1.12 -14.09 -2.61
N LYS A 222 -1.35 -15.40 -2.75
CA LYS A 222 -2.68 -15.99 -2.54
C LYS A 222 -3.14 -15.78 -1.10
N LEU A 223 -4.37 -15.32 -0.93
CA LEU A 223 -4.99 -15.18 0.38
C LEU A 223 -5.85 -16.41 0.69
N ASN A 224 -5.80 -16.85 1.95
CA ASN A 224 -6.72 -17.85 2.50
C ASN A 224 -7.54 -17.17 3.59
N HIS A 225 -8.86 -17.14 3.42
CA HIS A 225 -9.78 -16.57 4.41
C HIS A 225 -10.20 -17.68 5.38
N LEU A 226 -9.82 -17.54 6.65
CA LEU A 226 -10.10 -18.50 7.71
C LEU A 226 -10.87 -17.81 8.84
N TYR A 227 -11.78 -18.53 9.49
CA TYR A 227 -12.32 -18.13 10.79
C TYR A 227 -11.75 -19.05 11.87
N ALA A 228 -11.49 -18.48 13.05
CA ALA A 228 -10.92 -19.19 14.18
C ALA A 228 -12.01 -19.56 15.20
N VAL A 229 -12.02 -20.81 15.64
CA VAL A 229 -12.99 -21.35 16.61
C VAL A 229 -12.23 -21.95 17.79
N GLY A 230 -12.49 -21.46 18.99
CA GLY A 230 -12.02 -22.03 20.24
C GLY A 230 -13.12 -22.79 20.97
N ASN A 231 -12.84 -23.22 22.20
CA ASN A 231 -13.81 -23.80 23.12
C ASN A 231 -13.56 -23.31 24.55
N LEU A 232 -14.51 -23.56 25.47
CA LEU A 232 -14.38 -23.14 26.87
C LEU A 232 -13.25 -23.86 27.63
N ARG A 233 -12.70 -24.93 27.09
CA ARG A 233 -11.51 -25.59 27.65
C ARG A 233 -10.20 -24.88 27.31
N ARG A 234 -10.23 -23.82 26.49
CA ARG A 234 -9.06 -23.20 25.89
C ARG A 234 -8.14 -24.23 25.20
N ALA A 235 -8.76 -25.22 24.54
CA ALA A 235 -7.98 -26.09 23.66
C ALA A 235 -7.43 -25.29 22.48
N ALA A 236 -6.43 -25.83 21.80
CA ALA A 236 -5.85 -25.22 20.60
C ALA A 236 -6.98 -24.82 19.61
N PRO A 237 -7.05 -23.53 19.20
CA PRO A 237 -8.04 -23.06 18.25
C PRO A 237 -8.03 -23.86 16.94
N MET A 238 -9.21 -24.00 16.34
CA MET A 238 -9.38 -24.55 15.00
C MET A 238 -9.47 -23.41 13.99
N LEU A 239 -8.69 -23.48 12.91
CA LEU A 239 -8.81 -22.57 11.76
C LEU A 239 -9.57 -23.27 10.65
N LEU A 240 -10.71 -22.69 10.26
CA LEU A 240 -11.60 -23.26 9.27
C LEU A 240 -11.73 -22.32 8.06
N PRO A 241 -11.70 -22.83 6.81
CA PRO A 241 -11.84 -21.98 5.64
C PRO A 241 -13.23 -21.36 5.62
N VAL A 242 -13.32 -20.07 5.28
CA VAL A 242 -14.60 -19.36 5.15
C VAL A 242 -15.42 -19.93 3.99
N CYS A 243 -14.76 -20.28 2.89
CA CYS A 243 -15.39 -20.88 1.72
C CYS A 243 -14.74 -22.22 1.35
N ILE A 244 -15.55 -23.20 0.95
CA ILE A 244 -15.14 -24.47 0.36
C ILE A 244 -15.81 -24.56 -1.01
N ASP A 245 -15.01 -24.71 -2.07
CA ASP A 245 -15.48 -24.82 -3.46
C ASP A 245 -16.43 -23.69 -3.88
N GLY A 246 -16.11 -22.45 -3.49
CA GLY A 246 -16.90 -21.25 -3.82
C GLY A 246 -18.19 -21.09 -3.02
N ARG A 247 -18.47 -21.97 -2.06
CA ARG A 247 -19.64 -21.89 -1.16
C ARG A 247 -19.20 -21.59 0.27
N LEU A 248 -20.06 -20.89 1.01
CA LEU A 248 -19.84 -20.62 2.43
C LEU A 248 -19.70 -21.95 3.20
N ASN A 249 -18.66 -22.05 4.03
CA ASN A 249 -18.44 -23.20 4.89
C ASN A 249 -19.40 -23.17 6.09
N THR A 250 -20.27 -24.16 6.17
CA THR A 250 -21.30 -24.28 7.22
C THR A 250 -20.83 -25.07 8.45
N ALA A 251 -19.57 -25.50 8.50
CA ALA A 251 -19.02 -26.22 9.64
C ALA A 251 -19.14 -25.41 10.96
N ALA A 252 -19.01 -24.08 10.90
CA ALA A 252 -19.23 -23.21 12.05
C ALA A 252 -20.67 -23.28 12.58
N GLU A 253 -21.66 -23.29 11.68
CA GLU A 253 -23.08 -23.37 12.03
C GLU A 253 -23.43 -24.72 12.68
N LEU A 254 -22.76 -25.78 12.24
CA LEU A 254 -22.89 -27.11 12.84
C LEU A 254 -22.25 -27.16 14.23
N LEU A 255 -21.10 -26.50 14.41
CA LEU A 255 -20.42 -26.42 15.71
C LEU A 255 -21.21 -25.58 16.72
N ASP A 256 -21.79 -24.44 16.30
CA ASP A 256 -22.54 -23.53 17.18
C ASP A 256 -23.99 -24.00 17.42
N GLY A 257 -24.39 -25.13 16.81
CA GLY A 257 -25.71 -25.74 16.99
C GLY A 257 -26.86 -24.95 16.37
N THR A 258 -26.56 -23.88 15.62
CA THR A 258 -27.53 -23.08 14.84
C THR A 258 -28.07 -23.86 13.65
N ARG A 259 -27.30 -24.83 13.14
CA ARG A 259 -27.72 -25.78 12.13
C ARG A 259 -27.77 -27.20 12.70
N ARG A 260 -28.90 -27.88 12.49
CA ARG A 260 -29.11 -29.28 12.87
C ARG A 260 -28.68 -30.18 11.70
N ASP A 261 -28.13 -31.34 12.01
CA ASP A 261 -27.80 -32.32 10.99
C ASP A 261 -29.06 -32.92 10.34
N ALA A 262 -28.89 -33.82 9.35
CA ALA A 262 -30.00 -34.48 8.67
C ALA A 262 -30.91 -35.33 9.59
N ARG A 263 -30.51 -35.54 10.85
CA ARG A 263 -31.27 -36.28 11.88
C ARG A 263 -31.97 -35.32 12.85
N GLY A 264 -31.88 -34.01 12.64
CA GLY A 264 -32.49 -33.00 13.51
C GLY A 264 -31.77 -32.82 14.84
N GLU A 265 -30.56 -33.38 14.98
CA GLU A 265 -29.72 -33.17 16.16
C GLU A 265 -28.71 -32.05 15.87
N GLY A 266 -28.73 -31.02 16.71
CA GLY A 266 -27.56 -30.14 16.80
C GLY A 266 -26.46 -30.91 17.54
N LEU A 267 -25.19 -30.70 17.18
CA LEU A 267 -24.07 -31.20 17.97
C LEU A 267 -24.17 -30.55 19.36
N ARG A 268 -24.85 -31.21 20.31
CA ARG A 268 -24.81 -30.83 21.72
C ARG A 268 -23.43 -31.19 22.24
N ALA A 269 -22.44 -30.36 21.91
CA ALA A 269 -21.19 -30.34 22.62
C ALA A 269 -21.54 -30.20 24.11
N ARG A 270 -20.93 -31.01 24.98
CA ARG A 270 -21.01 -30.78 26.44
C ARG A 270 -20.72 -29.31 26.69
N ASP A 271 -21.34 -28.65 27.66
CA ASP A 271 -21.27 -27.18 27.81
C ASP A 271 -19.85 -26.59 27.64
N ARG A 272 -18.81 -27.33 28.08
CA ARG A 272 -17.39 -26.94 27.99
C ARG A 272 -16.74 -27.07 26.60
N ASP A 273 -17.31 -27.86 25.70
CA ASP A 273 -16.84 -28.07 24.32
C ASP A 273 -17.60 -27.20 23.31
N ARG A 274 -18.49 -26.33 23.81
CA ARG A 274 -19.21 -25.33 23.01
C ARG A 274 -18.21 -24.43 22.27
N PRO A 275 -18.42 -24.16 20.97
CA PRO A 275 -17.57 -23.25 20.23
C PRO A 275 -17.73 -21.83 20.77
N VAL A 276 -16.60 -21.17 20.93
CA VAL A 276 -16.52 -19.75 21.28
C VAL A 276 -15.42 -19.11 20.44
N PRO A 277 -15.45 -17.79 20.23
CA PRO A 277 -14.28 -17.09 19.71
C PRO A 277 -13.06 -17.40 20.61
N PRO A 278 -11.92 -17.83 20.05
CA PRO A 278 -10.73 -18.08 20.86
C PRO A 278 -10.26 -16.76 21.49
N SER A 279 -9.64 -16.87 22.67
CA SER A 279 -8.99 -15.70 23.26
C SER A 279 -7.83 -15.26 22.36
N ARG A 280 -7.48 -13.97 22.41
CA ARG A 280 -6.37 -13.44 21.61
C ARG A 280 -5.03 -14.12 21.95
N PRO A 281 -4.66 -14.32 23.23
CA PRO A 281 -3.46 -15.08 23.58
C PRO A 281 -3.45 -16.51 23.00
N ASP A 282 -4.55 -17.25 23.15
CA ASP A 282 -4.65 -18.63 22.63
C ASP A 282 -4.46 -18.65 21.10
N LEU A 283 -5.04 -17.68 20.39
CA LEU A 283 -4.92 -17.57 18.94
C LEU A 283 -3.50 -17.15 18.52
N ILE A 284 -2.86 -16.21 19.23
CA ILE A 284 -1.47 -15.83 18.96
C ILE A 284 -0.53 -17.03 19.14
N GLU A 285 -0.69 -17.78 20.23
CA GLU A 285 0.11 -18.99 20.49
C GLU A 285 -0.11 -20.05 19.40
N HIS A 286 -1.37 -20.25 18.99
CA HIS A 286 -1.69 -21.14 17.87
C HIS A 286 -1.01 -20.70 16.57
N LEU A 287 -1.05 -19.40 16.22
CA LEU A 287 -0.37 -18.90 15.03
C LEU A 287 1.15 -19.06 15.14
N ARG A 288 1.73 -18.84 16.32
CA ARG A 288 3.17 -18.99 16.58
C ARG A 288 3.63 -20.44 16.39
N VAL A 289 2.93 -21.40 16.99
CA VAL A 289 3.26 -22.83 16.90
C VAL A 289 3.13 -23.36 15.47
N ASN A 290 2.32 -22.72 14.63
CA ASN A 290 2.11 -23.10 13.23
C ASN A 290 2.90 -22.23 12.23
N ASP A 291 3.89 -21.44 12.68
CA ASP A 291 4.70 -20.55 11.83
C ASP A 291 3.89 -19.56 10.98
N LEU A 292 2.77 -19.07 11.53
CA LEU A 292 1.87 -18.08 10.90
C LEU A 292 2.07 -16.66 11.44
N VAL A 293 3.19 -16.39 12.09
CA VAL A 293 3.65 -15.04 12.50
C VAL A 293 4.74 -14.53 11.54
N PRO A 294 4.87 -13.21 11.32
CA PRO A 294 4.17 -12.11 11.99
C PRO A 294 2.70 -11.97 11.58
N ALA A 295 1.88 -11.49 12.51
CA ALA A 295 0.44 -11.27 12.31
C ALA A 295 0.07 -9.81 12.64
N ILE A 296 -0.85 -9.24 11.86
CA ILE A 296 -1.41 -7.90 12.10
C ILE A 296 -2.82 -8.07 12.67
N TRP A 297 -3.06 -7.54 13.85
CA TRP A 297 -4.38 -7.52 14.48
C TRP A 297 -5.05 -6.16 14.27
N PHE A 298 -6.23 -6.16 13.68
CA PHE A 298 -7.06 -4.96 13.56
C PHE A 298 -8.01 -4.87 14.76
N VAL A 299 -7.92 -3.77 15.50
CA VAL A 299 -8.86 -3.40 16.56
C VAL A 299 -9.36 -1.99 16.26
N LEU A 300 -10.67 -1.79 16.37
CA LEU A 300 -11.35 -0.59 15.87
C LEU A 300 -11.20 0.64 16.76
N SER A 301 -10.46 0.55 17.87
CA SER A 301 -10.21 1.68 18.78
C SER A 301 -8.79 1.64 19.34
N ARG A 302 -8.23 2.83 19.58
CA ARG A 302 -6.90 2.97 20.20
C ARG A 302 -6.86 2.34 21.60
N SER A 303 -7.85 2.66 22.44
CA SER A 303 -7.97 2.05 23.77
C SER A 303 -8.14 0.52 23.71
N GLY A 304 -8.82 0.01 22.68
CA GLY A 304 -8.93 -1.43 22.43
C GLY A 304 -7.61 -2.07 22.03
N CYS A 305 -6.76 -1.38 21.27
CA CYS A 305 -5.40 -1.84 20.99
C CYS A 305 -4.58 -1.93 22.28
N ASP A 306 -4.62 -0.89 23.13
CA ASP A 306 -3.87 -0.86 24.39
C ASP A 306 -4.32 -1.98 25.33
N GLN A 307 -5.64 -2.18 25.44
CA GLN A 307 -6.21 -3.29 26.20
C GLN A 307 -5.78 -4.65 25.63
N ALA A 308 -5.83 -4.82 24.31
CA ALA A 308 -5.42 -6.08 23.67
C ALA A 308 -3.95 -6.41 23.96
N VAL A 309 -3.07 -5.41 23.99
CA VAL A 309 -1.67 -5.59 24.39
C VAL A 309 -1.57 -5.96 25.87
N ALA A 310 -2.28 -5.26 26.75
CA ALA A 310 -2.29 -5.55 28.18
C ALA A 310 -2.77 -7.00 28.47
N ASP A 311 -3.82 -7.45 27.78
CA ASP A 311 -4.34 -8.82 27.90
C ASP A 311 -3.29 -9.86 27.48
N CYS A 312 -2.55 -9.61 26.40
CA CYS A 312 -1.49 -10.51 25.94
C CYS A 312 -0.32 -10.57 26.92
N LEU A 313 0.07 -9.43 27.49
CA LEU A 313 1.14 -9.37 28.49
C LEU A 313 0.72 -10.07 29.80
N ALA A 314 -0.53 -9.89 30.22
CA ALA A 314 -1.07 -10.55 31.42
C ALA A 314 -1.13 -12.08 31.29
N ASP A 315 -1.38 -12.59 30.07
CA ASP A 315 -1.38 -14.03 29.76
C ASP A 315 0.03 -14.57 29.42
N GLY A 316 1.07 -13.73 29.51
CA GLY A 316 2.47 -14.14 29.36
C GLY A 316 2.92 -14.37 27.92
N VAL A 317 2.25 -13.79 26.93
CA VAL A 317 2.62 -13.92 25.51
C VAL A 317 4.01 -13.30 25.26
N GLN A 318 4.97 -14.13 24.86
CA GLN A 318 6.34 -13.70 24.51
C GLN A 318 6.67 -14.12 23.07
N LEU A 319 6.82 -13.14 22.18
CA LEU A 319 7.14 -13.34 20.76
C LEU A 319 8.60 -13.00 20.40
N THR A 320 9.38 -12.51 21.36
CA THR A 320 10.78 -12.12 21.18
C THR A 320 11.70 -12.98 22.05
N THR A 321 12.82 -13.41 21.48
CA THR A 321 13.93 -14.03 22.22
C THR A 321 14.96 -12.96 22.61
N GLU A 322 15.74 -13.18 23.68
CA GLU A 322 16.73 -12.21 24.20
C GLU A 322 17.79 -11.77 23.17
N GLY A 323 17.95 -12.49 22.05
CA GLY A 323 18.84 -12.13 20.94
C GLY A 323 18.22 -11.28 19.82
N ASN A 324 16.88 -11.17 19.76
CA ASN A 324 16.15 -10.38 18.76
C ASN A 324 15.59 -9.06 19.31
N GLY A 325 15.85 -8.76 20.59
CA GLY A 325 15.54 -7.47 21.17
C GLY A 325 16.43 -6.39 20.56
N TYR A 326 15.85 -5.40 19.89
CA TYR A 326 16.49 -4.10 19.77
C TYR A 326 16.82 -3.60 21.19
N GLY A 327 18.06 -3.80 21.63
CA GLY A 327 18.61 -3.29 22.88
C GLY A 327 17.85 -3.70 24.14
N SER A 328 18.34 -4.72 24.83
CA SER A 328 17.95 -5.07 26.20
C SER A 328 18.18 -3.89 27.17
N GLY A 329 17.12 -3.11 27.38
CA GLY A 329 16.93 -2.22 28.53
C GLY A 329 15.52 -2.47 29.09
N PRO A 330 15.31 -2.32 30.41
CA PRO A 330 14.02 -2.64 31.02
C PRO A 330 12.91 -1.81 30.37
N TRP A 331 11.94 -2.50 29.77
CA TRP A 331 10.71 -1.91 29.25
C TRP A 331 9.88 -1.36 30.42
N SER A 332 10.24 -0.17 30.90
CA SER A 332 9.38 0.60 31.80
C SER A 332 8.23 1.17 30.96
N ALA A 333 7.00 0.83 31.33
CA ALA A 333 5.74 1.25 30.71
C ALA A 333 5.44 2.78 30.69
N ASN A 334 6.45 3.64 30.84
CA ASN A 334 6.32 5.10 30.97
C ASN A 334 7.21 5.89 29.98
N ARG A 335 7.32 5.45 28.72
CA ARG A 335 8.00 6.23 27.66
C ARG A 335 7.13 6.55 26.45
N TRP A 336 5.85 6.84 26.67
CA TRP A 336 5.20 7.83 25.81
C TRP A 336 5.55 9.21 26.39
N PRO A 337 6.29 10.08 25.69
CA PRO A 337 6.38 11.46 26.11
C PRO A 337 4.96 12.04 26.02
N PRO A 338 4.44 12.72 27.07
CA PRO A 338 3.24 13.51 26.89
C PRO A 338 3.53 14.53 25.79
N CYS A 339 2.59 14.68 24.85
CA CYS A 339 2.65 15.74 23.85
C CYS A 339 2.95 17.07 24.56
N ARG A 340 4.17 17.60 24.36
CA ARG A 340 4.52 18.96 24.74
C ARG A 340 4.80 19.76 23.48
N GLU A 341 4.02 20.81 23.33
CA GLU A 341 4.23 21.90 22.39
C GLU A 341 5.62 22.52 22.57
N GLY A 342 6.26 22.85 21.45
CA GLY A 342 7.34 23.83 21.27
C GLY A 342 8.59 23.75 22.18
N ASN A 343 9.77 23.43 21.63
CA ASN A 343 10.72 24.44 21.13
C ASN A 343 12.07 23.81 20.72
N SER A 344 12.80 24.53 19.88
CA SER A 344 14.07 24.19 19.22
C SER A 344 15.22 23.63 20.08
N ALA A 345 15.99 22.66 19.56
CA ALA A 345 17.47 22.67 19.57
C ALA A 345 18.10 21.52 18.75
N ARG A 346 19.24 21.82 18.13
CA ARG A 346 20.06 21.01 17.21
C ARG A 346 20.75 19.83 17.92
N SER A 347 20.97 18.72 17.21
CA SER A 347 22.18 17.89 17.39
C SER A 347 22.47 17.02 16.15
N THR A 348 23.76 16.84 15.89
CA THR A 348 24.46 16.19 14.77
C THR A 348 24.44 14.65 14.85
N PRO A 349 24.61 13.91 13.73
CA PRO A 349 24.58 12.44 13.72
C PRO A 349 25.98 11.82 13.82
N PRO A 350 26.15 10.61 14.41
CA PRO A 350 27.33 9.80 14.16
C PRO A 350 27.09 8.76 13.06
N ALA A 351 28.15 8.55 12.29
CA ALA A 351 28.27 7.58 11.22
C ALA A 351 28.47 6.14 11.74
N GLY A 352 28.00 5.15 10.98
CA GLY A 352 28.32 3.74 11.22
C GLY A 352 27.70 2.81 10.18
N ARG A 353 28.52 2.33 9.24
CA ARG A 353 28.19 1.32 8.23
C ARG A 353 28.15 -0.07 8.88
N THR A 354 27.16 -0.90 8.51
CA THR A 354 27.31 -2.37 8.55
C THR A 354 26.52 -3.02 7.41
N ARG A 355 27.25 -3.72 6.53
CA ARG A 355 26.77 -4.60 5.47
C ARG A 355 26.01 -5.79 6.08
N TRP A 356 24.92 -6.20 5.44
CA TRP A 356 24.24 -7.48 5.66
C TRP A 356 24.40 -8.37 4.43
N SER A 357 24.84 -9.62 4.64
CA SER A 357 24.84 -10.70 3.65
C SER A 357 23.64 -11.63 3.93
N PRO A 358 23.00 -12.22 2.90
CA PRO A 358 21.74 -12.94 3.06
C PRO A 358 21.98 -14.40 3.45
N ALA A 359 21.30 -14.86 4.50
CA ALA A 359 21.25 -16.27 4.88
C ALA A 359 20.14 -17.02 4.13
N SER A 360 20.47 -18.27 3.84
CA SER A 360 19.80 -19.32 3.06
C SER A 360 18.34 -19.66 3.45
N ARG A 361 17.53 -19.93 2.43
CA ARG A 361 16.16 -20.49 2.50
C ARG A 361 16.16 -21.93 3.04
N PRO A 362 15.18 -22.33 3.88
CA PRO A 362 14.82 -23.73 4.04
C PRO A 362 13.62 -24.12 3.17
N THR A 363 13.69 -25.38 2.77
CA THR A 363 12.85 -26.16 1.85
C THR A 363 11.46 -26.50 2.38
N THR A 364 10.53 -26.63 1.44
CA THR A 364 9.14 -27.08 1.60
C THR A 364 9.01 -28.52 2.11
N ALA A 365 8.27 -28.70 3.20
CA ALA A 365 7.57 -29.94 3.57
C ALA A 365 6.12 -29.52 3.90
N GLY A 366 5.05 -30.03 3.32
CA GLY A 366 4.69 -31.44 3.15
C GLY A 366 3.41 -31.70 3.97
N TRP A 367 2.30 -31.04 3.63
CA TRP A 367 1.02 -31.19 4.35
C TRP A 367 0.41 -32.56 4.02
N HIS A 368 0.44 -33.49 4.99
CA HIS A 368 -0.20 -34.79 4.90
C HIS A 368 -1.73 -34.66 4.98
N ARG A 369 -2.41 -35.18 3.95
CA ARG A 369 -3.85 -35.43 3.93
C ARG A 369 -4.19 -36.62 4.83
N SER A 370 -4.93 -36.38 5.90
CA SER A 370 -5.59 -37.43 6.68
C SER A 370 -7.02 -37.61 6.18
N SER A 371 -7.19 -38.41 5.13
CA SER A 371 -8.49 -38.88 4.65
C SER A 371 -8.93 -40.10 5.46
N ALA A 372 -9.94 -39.96 6.33
CA ALA A 372 -10.59 -41.09 6.99
C ALA A 372 -11.45 -41.86 5.98
N ARG A 373 -11.01 -43.08 5.64
CA ARG A 373 -11.78 -44.07 4.86
C ARG A 373 -12.96 -44.58 5.70
N LEU A 374 -14.18 -44.27 5.28
CA LEU A 374 -15.38 -45.00 5.71
C LEU A 374 -15.54 -46.24 4.82
N SER A 375 -15.29 -47.40 5.42
CA SER A 375 -15.46 -48.73 4.83
C SER A 375 -16.93 -48.98 4.45
N ARG A 376 -17.20 -49.14 3.15
CA ARG A 376 -18.45 -49.74 2.66
C ARG A 376 -18.46 -51.23 3.00
N ARG A 377 -19.34 -51.66 3.91
CA ARG A 377 -19.84 -53.03 3.93
C ARG A 377 -21.13 -53.06 3.12
N ARG A 378 -21.08 -53.69 1.95
CA ARG A 378 -22.25 -54.27 1.27
C ARG A 378 -22.51 -55.65 1.87
N SER A 379 -23.78 -55.99 2.04
CA SER A 379 -24.39 -57.24 1.54
C SER A 379 -25.87 -57.33 1.91
N PRO A 380 -26.68 -58.15 1.20
CA PRO A 380 -27.96 -57.74 0.64
C PRO A 380 -29.15 -58.44 1.33
N LYS A 381 -30.38 -58.06 0.94
CA LYS A 381 -31.48 -59.01 0.77
C LYS A 381 -32.59 -58.45 -0.11
N ASP A 382 -32.94 -59.27 -1.08
CA ASP A 382 -34.03 -59.19 -2.04
C ASP A 382 -35.40 -59.15 -1.35
N SER A 383 -36.35 -58.43 -1.97
CA SER A 383 -37.78 -58.75 -2.22
C SER A 383 -38.50 -57.46 -2.57
#